data_AF-A0A372LQ65-F1
#
_entry.id   AF-A0A372LQ65-F1
#
_cell.length_a   1.000
_cell.length_b   1.000
_cell.length_c   1.000
_cell.angle_alpha   90.00
_cell.angle_beta   90.00
_cell.angle_gamma   90.00
#
_symmetry.space_group_name_H-M   'P 1'
#
loop_
_entity.id
_entity.type
_entity.pdbx_description
1 polymer ?
#
loop_
_entity_poly.entity_id
_entity_poly.type
_entity_poly.pdbx_seq_one_letter_code
_entity_poly.pdbx_strand_id
1 'polypeptide(L)' 'MSSMVTIVAASSVKELNKKLDEIKREHETRNPERDVEVKVINPKPETVEFKDWEATSFTVGVELIKREEDEV' A
#
# COMPACT_ATOMS: atom_id res chain seq x y z
N MET A 1 1.12 -9.72 -14.54
CA MET A 1 1.00 -8.81 -13.39
C MET A 1 1.22 -9.62 -12.12
N SER A 2 2.03 -9.13 -11.19
CA SER A 2 2.22 -9.78 -9.89
C SER A 2 1.49 -8.93 -8.85
N SER A 3 0.52 -9.53 -8.17
CA SER A 3 -0.25 -8.89 -7.11
C SER A 3 0.03 -9.57 -5.78
N MET A 4 0.38 -8.79 -4.76
CA MET A 4 0.54 -9.26 -3.39
C MET A 4 -0.50 -8.58 -2.50
N VAL A 5 -0.96 -9.30 -1.48
CA VAL A 5 -1.87 -8.75 -0.46
C VAL A 5 -1.17 -8.81 0.88
N THR A 6 -1.19 -7.71 1.61
CA THR A 6 -0.65 -7.60 2.97
C THR A 6 -1.68 -6.97 3.91
N ILE A 7 -1.53 -7.22 5.22
CA ILE A 7 -2.40 -6.65 6.25
C ILE A 7 -1.61 -5.61 7.02
N VAL A 8 -2.17 -4.42 7.16
CA VAL A 8 -1.57 -3.28 7.85
C VAL A 8 -2.53 -2.81 8.93
N ALA A 9 -2.10 -2.86 10.19
CA ALA A 9 -2.83 -2.23 11.27
C ALA A 9 -2.49 -0.74 11.36
N ALA A 10 -3.48 0.14 11.54
CA ALA A 10 -3.27 1.57 11.76
C ALA A 10 -4.32 2.15 12.70
N SER A 11 -3.92 3.05 13.60
CA SER A 11 -4.81 3.79 14.51
C SER A 11 -5.16 5.19 13.98
N SER A 12 -4.63 5.60 12.83
CA SER A 12 -5.03 6.84 12.15
C SER A 12 -4.78 6.78 10.65
N VAL A 13 -5.45 7.65 9.88
CA VAL A 13 -5.17 7.83 8.43
C VAL A 13 -3.71 8.21 8.19
N LYS A 14 -3.14 9.04 9.06
CA LYS A 14 -1.73 9.46 8.95
C LYS A 14 -0.78 8.27 9.12
N GLU A 15 -1.04 7.40 10.10
CA GLU A 15 -0.24 6.18 10.29
C GLU A 15 -0.42 5.21 9.12
N LEU A 16 -1.65 5.04 8.65
CA LEU A 16 -1.94 4.20 7.48
C LEU A 16 -1.14 4.68 6.26
N ASN A 17 -1.23 5.96 5.91
CA ASN A 17 -0.49 6.53 4.77
C ASN A 17 1.02 6.35 4.91
N LYS A 18 1.57 6.56 6.12
CA LYS A 18 3.00 6.32 6.38
C LYS A 18 3.38 4.87 6.09
N LYS A 19 2.58 3.90 6.53
CA LYS A 19 2.82 2.47 6.28
C LYS A 19 2.67 2.10 4.81
N LEU A 20 1.72 2.70 4.10
CA LEU A 20 1.58 2.51 2.64
C LEU A 20 2.82 3.02 1.89
N ASP A 21 3.34 4.19 2.27
CA ASP A 21 4.56 4.75 1.69
C ASP A 21 5.79 3.87 1.97
N GLU A 22 5.90 3.33 3.18
CA GLU A 22 6.97 2.39 3.55
C GLU A 22 6.92 1.12 2.70
N ILE A 23 5.73 0.51 2.56
CA ILE A 23 5.51 -0.66 1.70
C ILE A 23 5.88 -0.34 0.24
N LYS A 24 5.41 0.80 -0.27
CA LYS A 24 5.70 1.23 -1.64
C LYS A 24 7.21 1.32 -1.88
N ARG A 25 7.93 2.06 -1.03
CA ARG A 25 9.39 2.24 -1.16
C ARG A 25 10.16 0.94 -1.04
N GLU A 26 9.75 0.05 -0.13
CA GLU A 26 10.38 -1.25 0.03
C GLU A 26 10.26 -2.08 -1.26
N HIS A 27 9.07 -2.11 -1.85
CA HIS A 27 8.84 -2.82 -3.09
C HIS A 27 9.52 -2.16 -4.29
N GLU A 28 9.57 -0.83 -4.38
CA GLU A 28 10.31 -0.11 -5.43
C GLU A 28 11.81 -0.41 -5.36
N THR A 29 12.38 -0.44 -4.15
CA THR A 29 13.80 -0.77 -3.94
C THR A 29 14.11 -2.21 -4.37
N ARG A 30 13.18 -3.14 -4.15
CA ARG A 30 13.32 -4.55 -4.52
C ARG A 30 13.04 -4.84 -6.01
N ASN A 31 12.36 -3.94 -6.70
CA ASN A 31 11.92 -4.11 -8.09
C ASN A 31 12.24 -2.83 -8.90
N PRO A 32 13.52 -2.48 -9.09
CA PRO A 32 13.92 -1.20 -9.67
C PRO A 32 13.41 -0.99 -11.11
N GLU A 33 13.15 -2.07 -11.85
CA GLU A 33 12.61 -2.07 -13.21
C GLU A 33 11.07 -2.02 -13.29
N ARG A 34 10.38 -1.96 -12.15
CA ARG A 34 8.92 -1.96 -12.08
C ARG A 34 8.42 -0.76 -11.30
N ASP A 35 7.25 -0.30 -11.70
CA ASP A 35 6.49 0.64 -10.90
C ASP A 35 5.65 -0.12 -9.87
N VAL A 36 5.51 0.48 -8.69
CA VAL A 36 4.78 -0.13 -7.59
C VAL A 36 3.57 0.73 -7.27
N GLU A 37 2.40 0.11 -7.35
CA GLU A 37 1.16 0.71 -6.91
C GLU A 37 0.69 0.03 -5.63
N VAL A 38 0.34 0.83 -4.62
CA VAL A 38 -0.17 0.33 -3.33
C VAL A 38 -1.56 0.90 -3.12
N LYS A 39 -2.53 0.01 -2.90
CA LYS A 39 -3.95 0.38 -2.73
C LYS A 39 -4.54 -0.30 -1.51
N VAL A 40 -5.36 0.43 -0.75
CA VAL A 40 -6.17 -0.16 0.31
C VAL A 40 -7.38 -0.86 -0.33
N ILE A 41 -7.51 -2.16 -0.09
CA ILE A 41 -8.60 -2.99 -0.60
C ILE A 41 -9.80 -2.91 0.34
N ASN A 42 -9.59 -3.10 1.65
CA ASN A 42 -10.66 -3.11 2.65
C ASN A 42 -10.12 -2.93 4.08
N PRO A 43 -10.83 -2.26 5.00
CA PRO A 43 -11.93 -1.32 4.77
C PRO A 43 -11.45 -0.05 4.06
N LYS A 44 -12.37 0.67 3.41
CA LYS A 44 -12.03 1.95 2.76
C LYS A 44 -11.65 2.98 3.84
N PRO A 45 -10.48 3.65 3.76
CA PRO A 45 -10.01 4.56 4.81
C PRO A 45 -11.01 5.68 5.15
N GLU A 46 -11.74 6.16 4.15
CA GLU A 46 -12.79 7.19 4.28
C GLU A 46 -14.01 6.76 5.08
N THR A 47 -14.22 5.44 5.25
CA THR A 47 -15.37 4.86 5.96
C THR A 47 -15.01 4.36 7.36
N VAL A 48 -13.73 4.43 7.74
CA VAL A 48 -13.26 3.93 9.04
C VAL A 48 -13.28 5.06 10.06
N GLU A 49 -13.99 4.83 11.16
CA GLU A 49 -13.84 5.62 12.37
C GLU A 49 -12.68 5.05 13.18
N PHE A 50 -11.57 5.77 13.22
CA PHE A 50 -10.41 5.40 14.01
C PHE A 50 -10.69 5.64 15.49
N LYS A 51 -10.33 4.67 16.33
CA LYS A 51 -10.49 4.74 17.77
C LYS A 51 -9.13 4.82 18.44
N ASP A 52 -9.02 5.64 19.48
CA ASP A 52 -7.74 5.86 20.18
C ASP A 52 -7.24 4.60 20.92
N TRP A 53 -8.12 3.64 21.19
CA TRP A 53 -7.82 2.41 21.93
C TRP A 53 -7.63 1.17 21.07
N GLU A 54 -7.84 1.25 19.75
CA GLU A 54 -7.63 0.09 18.85
C GLU A 54 -7.12 0.49 17.46
N ALA A 55 -6.24 -0.36 16.92
CA ALA A 55 -5.81 -0.24 15.54
C ALA A 55 -6.79 -0.97 14.62
N THR A 56 -7.19 -0.33 13.52
CA THR A 56 -7.98 -0.97 12.47
C THR A 56 -7.05 -1.71 11.53
N SER A 57 -7.41 -2.95 11.16
CA SER A 57 -6.66 -3.74 10.17
C SER A 57 -7.14 -3.43 8.76
N PHE A 58 -6.20 -3.06 7.89
CA PHE A 58 -6.41 -2.76 6.48
C PHE A 58 -5.76 -3.84 5.63
N THR A 59 -6.54 -4.43 4.73
CA THR A 59 -6.05 -5.22 3.61
C THR A 59 -5.52 -4.28 2.54
N VAL A 60 -4.25 -4.43 2.19
CA VAL A 60 -3.52 -3.61 1.23
C VAL A 60 -3.05 -4.48 0.08
N GLY A 61 -3.38 -4.09 -1.14
CA GLY A 61 -2.86 -4.68 -2.37
C GLY A 61 -1.60 -3.94 -2.81
N VAL A 62 -0.60 -4.71 -3.23
CA VAL A 62 0.62 -4.22 -3.88
C VAL A 62 0.67 -4.80 -5.29
N GLU A 63 0.72 -3.94 -6.28
CA GLU A 63 0.76 -4.30 -7.69
C GLU A 63 2.10 -3.86 -8.29
N LEU A 64 2.79 -4.82 -8.94
CA LEU A 64 4.00 -4.55 -9.71
C LEU A 64 3.62 -4.36 -11.18
N ILE A 65 3.76 -3.13 -11.66
CA ILE A 65 3.47 -2.71 -13.02
C ILE A 65 4.80 -2.67 -13.79
N LYS A 66 4.84 -3.21 -15.01
CA LYS A 66 6.03 -3.05 -15.85
C LYS A 66 6.16 -1.57 -16.17
N ARG A 67 7.31 -0.98 -15.88
CA ARG A 67 7.63 0.35 -16.35
C ARG A 67 7.68 0.24 -17.87
N GLU A 68 6.82 0.96 -18.58
CA GLU A 68 6.91 1.04 -20.04
C GLU A 68 8.28 1.68 -20.32
N GLU A 69 9.22 0.90 -20.85
CA GLU A 69 10.39 1.47 -21.48
C GLU A 69 9.85 2.23 -22.68
N ASP A 70 9.88 3.57 -22.63
CA ASP A 70 9.81 4.38 -23.83
C ASP A 70 10.89 3.82 -24.77
N GLU A 71 10.46 3.12 -25.82
CA GLU A 71 11.31 2.73 -26.93
C GLU A 71 11.82 4.02 -27.60
N VAL A 72 13.01 4.48 -27.20
CA VAL A 72 13.77 5.55 -27.87
C VAL A 72 15.01 5.00 -28.54
#